data_AF-A0A259PGV6-F1
#
_entry.id   AF-A0A259PGV6-F1
#
_cell.length_a   1.000
_cell.length_b   1.000
_cell.length_c   1.000
_cell.angle_alpha   90.00
_cell.angle_beta   90.00
_cell.angle_gamma   90.00
#
_symmetry.space_group_name_H-M   'P 1'
#
loop_
_entity.id
_entity.type
_entity.pdbx_description
1 polymer ?
#
loop_
_entity_poly.entity_id
_entity_poly.type
_entity_poly.pdbx_seq_one_letter_code
_entity_poly.pdbx_strand_id
1 'polypeptide(L)'
;MSDQLPAVQTPGGTTEPPSVTEPRHRSPLLDRRGAVPAGGADAGVAWHYGDPVAEQRALERGGAVVDASYVGVVRVAGPDRLSWLHSITSQDVEHL
;
A
#
# COMPACT_ATOMS: atom_id res chain seq x y z
N MET A 1 39.63 9.06 -47.16
CA MET A 1 39.36 8.00 -46.17
C MET A 1 38.91 8.71 -44.90
N SER A 2 37.62 9.04 -44.84
CA SER A 2 37.01 9.65 -43.66
C SER A 2 36.42 8.52 -42.83
N ASP A 3 37.00 8.29 -41.66
CA ASP A 3 36.55 7.30 -40.70
C ASP A 3 35.34 7.88 -39.94
N GLN A 4 34.16 7.34 -40.21
CA GLN A 4 32.92 7.72 -39.54
C GLN A 4 32.86 6.97 -38.20
N LEU A 5 33.08 7.67 -37.08
CA LEU A 5 32.83 7.11 -35.75
C LEU A 5 31.34 6.73 -35.60
N PRO A 6 31.00 5.58 -34.99
CA PRO A 6 29.61 5.20 -34.81
C PRO A 6 28.95 6.10 -33.75
N ALA A 7 27.71 6.48 -34.00
CA ALA A 7 26.90 7.22 -33.04
C ALA A 7 26.70 6.38 -31.76
N VAL A 8 27.14 6.91 -30.61
CA VAL A 8 26.68 6.44 -29.30
C VAL A 8 25.17 6.65 -29.25
N GLN A 9 24.42 5.54 -29.28
CA GLN A 9 23.02 5.54 -28.87
C GLN A 9 23.00 5.67 -27.34
N THR A 10 22.70 6.87 -26.86
CA THR A 10 22.24 7.06 -25.49
C THR A 10 20.95 6.26 -25.32
N PRO A 11 20.84 5.30 -24.37
CA PRO A 11 19.56 4.68 -24.09
C PRO A 11 18.65 5.76 -23.48
N GLY A 12 17.81 6.36 -24.32
CA GLY A 12 16.74 7.29 -23.95
C GLY A 12 15.58 6.56 -23.28
N GLY A 13 15.87 5.68 -22.32
CA GLY A 13 14.87 5.13 -21.42
C GLY A 13 14.63 6.14 -20.31
N THR A 14 13.79 7.14 -20.56
CA THR A 14 13.10 7.82 -19.46
C THR A 14 12.30 6.73 -18.76
N THR A 15 12.83 6.16 -17.68
CA THR A 15 12.00 5.42 -16.74
C THR A 15 11.14 6.48 -16.09
N GLU A 16 9.99 6.77 -16.70
CA GLU A 16 8.95 7.52 -16.04
C GLU A 16 8.69 6.78 -14.72
N PRO A 17 8.83 7.44 -13.55
CA PRO A 17 8.48 6.79 -12.30
C PRO A 17 7.05 6.25 -12.43
N PRO A 18 6.74 5.06 -11.88
CA PRO A 18 5.39 4.51 -12.00
C PRO A 18 4.40 5.60 -11.61
N SER A 19 3.44 5.85 -12.50
CA SER A 19 2.37 6.81 -12.30
C SER A 19 1.81 6.60 -10.90
N VAL A 20 1.84 7.64 -10.07
CA VAL A 20 1.50 7.60 -8.63
C VAL A 20 0.05 7.12 -8.36
N THR A 21 -0.72 6.91 -9.42
CA THR A 21 -2.16 6.64 -9.42
C THR A 21 -2.53 5.15 -9.40
N GLU A 22 -1.64 4.22 -9.78
CA GLU A 22 -1.99 2.80 -9.79
C GLU A 22 -1.94 2.21 -8.37
N PRO A 23 -3.03 1.54 -7.90
CA PRO A 23 -3.01 0.90 -6.59
C PRO A 23 -1.94 -0.18 -6.55
N ARG A 24 -0.98 -0.05 -5.64
CA ARG A 24 0.10 -1.02 -5.44
C ARG A 24 -0.42 -2.40 -4.98
N HIS A 25 -1.64 -2.44 -4.47
CA HIS A 25 -2.33 -3.63 -4.00
C HIS A 25 -3.82 -3.53 -4.39
N ARG A 26 -4.38 -4.59 -4.99
CA ARG A 26 -5.83 -4.69 -5.26
C ARG A 26 -6.40 -5.86 -4.48
N SER A 27 -7.33 -5.57 -3.56
CA SER A 27 -7.99 -6.59 -2.77
C SER A 27 -8.94 -7.44 -3.61
N PRO A 28 -8.98 -8.77 -3.40
CA PRO A 28 -10.03 -9.64 -3.94
C PRO A 28 -11.43 -9.29 -3.42
N LEU A 29 -11.54 -8.57 -2.30
CA LEU A 29 -12.84 -8.17 -1.76
C LEU A 29 -13.51 -7.06 -2.58
N LEU A 30 -12.75 -6.34 -3.43
CA LEU A 30 -13.32 -5.40 -4.39
C LEU A 30 -14.23 -6.05 -5.44
N ASP A 31 -14.15 -7.37 -5.62
CA ASP A 31 -15.02 -8.12 -6.54
C ASP A 31 -16.37 -8.50 -5.90
N ARG A 32 -16.58 -8.16 -4.62
CA ARG A 32 -17.86 -8.41 -3.94
C ARG A 32 -18.95 -7.47 -4.45
N ARG A 33 -20.19 -7.98 -4.47
CA ARG A 33 -21.37 -7.18 -4.85
C ARG A 33 -21.48 -5.95 -3.96
N GLY A 34 -21.76 -4.81 -4.59
CA GLY A 34 -21.93 -3.53 -3.92
C GLY A 34 -20.62 -2.86 -3.47
N ALA A 35 -19.46 -3.48 -3.72
CA ALA A 35 -18.17 -2.85 -3.48
C ALA A 35 -18.03 -1.57 -4.30
N VAL A 36 -17.78 -0.45 -3.62
CA VAL A 36 -17.41 0.82 -4.24
C VAL A 36 -15.94 1.07 -3.94
N PRO A 37 -15.06 1.26 -4.95
CA PRO A 37 -13.64 1.41 -4.71
C PRO A 37 -13.33 2.71 -3.95
N ALA A 38 -12.42 2.63 -2.99
CA ALA A 38 -11.86 3.80 -2.32
C ALA A 38 -10.82 4.50 -3.23
N GLY A 39 -10.50 5.75 -2.88
CA GLY A 39 -9.49 6.56 -3.57
C GLY A 39 -8.35 6.98 -2.65
N GLY A 40 -7.34 7.65 -3.21
CA GLY A 40 -6.20 8.16 -2.45
C GLY A 40 -5.37 7.03 -1.81
N ALA A 41 -5.02 7.18 -0.54
CA ALA A 41 -4.19 6.22 0.19
C ALA A 41 -4.83 4.82 0.32
N ASP A 42 -6.16 4.75 0.25
CA ASP A 42 -6.94 3.51 0.36
C ASP A 42 -7.31 2.94 -1.02
N ALA A 43 -6.73 3.47 -2.11
CA ALA A 43 -6.95 2.92 -3.44
C ALA A 43 -6.61 1.42 -3.47
N GLY A 44 -7.51 0.62 -4.05
CA GLY A 44 -7.35 -0.83 -4.14
C GLY A 44 -8.11 -1.65 -3.08
N VAL A 45 -8.85 -1.01 -2.17
CA VAL A 45 -9.89 -1.64 -1.32
C VAL A 45 -11.24 -0.95 -1.50
N ALA A 46 -12.31 -1.57 -0.97
CA ALA A 46 -13.65 -0.98 -1.01
C ALA A 46 -13.82 0.11 0.05
N TRP A 47 -14.44 1.22 -0.30
CA TRP A 47 -14.94 2.23 0.64
C TRP A 47 -16.16 1.71 1.43
N HIS A 48 -17.06 0.97 0.77
CA HIS A 48 -18.21 0.28 1.38
C HIS A 48 -18.72 -0.82 0.43
N TYR A 49 -19.65 -1.65 0.93
CA TYR A 49 -20.27 -2.75 0.17
C TYR A 49 -21.78 -2.56 -0.12
N GLY A 50 -22.34 -1.40 0.21
CA GLY A 50 -23.63 -0.95 -0.30
C GLY A 50 -24.31 0.10 0.57
N ASP A 51 -24.29 -0.07 1.89
CA ASP A 51 -24.88 0.86 2.86
C ASP A 51 -23.83 1.22 3.91
N PRO A 52 -23.06 2.31 3.69
CA PRO A 52 -21.97 2.71 4.57
C PRO A 52 -22.40 2.93 6.03
N VAL A 53 -23.63 3.43 6.25
CA VAL A 53 -24.12 3.74 7.61
C VAL A 53 -24.52 2.47 8.33
N ALA A 54 -25.20 1.53 7.65
CA ALA A 54 -25.48 0.23 8.22
C ALA A 54 -24.19 -0.56 8.52
N GLU A 55 -23.20 -0.51 7.63
CA GLU A 55 -21.88 -1.13 7.79
C GLU A 55 -21.13 -0.55 9.00
N GLN A 56 -21.07 0.78 9.14
CA GLN A 56 -20.44 1.45 10.28
C GLN A 56 -21.12 1.07 11.61
N ARG A 57 -22.46 1.06 11.66
CA ARG A 57 -23.19 0.61 12.87
C ARG A 57 -22.95 -0.87 13.18
N ALA A 58 -22.79 -1.72 12.16
CA ALA A 58 -22.44 -3.13 12.36
C ALA A 58 -21.02 -3.27 12.93
N LEU A 59 -20.06 -2.46 12.46
CA LEU A 59 -18.70 -2.41 12.98
C LEU A 59 -18.67 -2.00 14.46
N GLU A 60 -19.42 -0.96 14.85
CA GLU A 60 -19.53 -0.53 16.26
C GLU A 60 -20.08 -1.64 17.19
N ARG A 61 -20.96 -2.49 16.66
CA ARG A 61 -21.51 -3.64 17.41
C ARG A 61 -20.63 -4.89 17.33
N GLY A 62 -19.46 -4.84 16.68
CA GLY A 62 -18.56 -5.97 16.50
C GLY A 62 -19.01 -7.02 15.47
N GLY A 63 -19.96 -6.65 14.59
CA GLY A 63 -20.55 -7.54 13.60
C GLY A 63 -20.07 -7.32 12.16
N ALA A 64 -18.93 -6.65 11.97
CA ALA A 64 -18.36 -6.36 10.65
C ALA A 64 -16.85 -6.63 10.63
N VAL A 65 -16.29 -6.71 9.41
CA VAL A 65 -14.86 -6.84 9.16
C VAL A 65 -14.39 -5.68 8.28
N VAL A 66 -13.14 -5.26 8.47
CA VAL A 66 -12.50 -4.22 7.65
C VAL A 66 -11.42 -4.88 6.79
N ASP A 67 -11.40 -4.55 5.52
CA ASP A 67 -10.32 -4.94 4.61
C ASP A 67 -9.12 -4.00 4.78
N ALA A 68 -8.12 -4.44 5.53
CA ALA A 68 -6.85 -3.72 5.70
C ALA A 68 -5.72 -4.30 4.83
N SER A 69 -6.03 -5.05 3.77
CA SER A 69 -5.02 -5.75 2.94
C SER A 69 -4.05 -4.80 2.21
N TYR A 70 -4.41 -3.53 2.07
CA TYR A 70 -3.54 -2.49 1.53
C TYR A 70 -2.43 -2.02 2.50
N VAL A 71 -2.51 -2.39 3.79
CA VAL A 71 -1.50 -2.05 4.79
C VAL A 71 -0.28 -2.97 4.64
N GLY A 72 0.90 -2.37 4.48
CA GLY A 72 2.16 -3.10 4.43
C GLY A 72 2.53 -3.73 5.79
N VAL A 73 2.91 -5.01 5.78
CA VAL A 73 3.36 -5.74 6.98
C VAL A 73 4.84 -6.09 6.84
N VAL A 74 5.64 -5.72 7.84
CA VAL A 74 7.09 -6.01 7.89
C VAL A 74 7.42 -6.80 9.15
N ARG A 75 8.13 -7.92 8.99
CA ARG A 75 8.67 -8.69 10.12
C ARG A 75 10.07 -8.21 10.46
N VAL A 76 10.28 -7.83 11.72
CA VAL A 76 11.60 -7.50 12.28
C VAL A 76 11.99 -8.59 13.27
N ALA A 77 13.18 -9.17 13.11
CA ALA A 77 13.66 -10.29 13.93
C ALA A 77 15.10 -10.05 14.40
N GLY A 78 15.53 -10.83 15.40
CA GLY A 78 16.84 -10.69 16.04
C GLY A 78 16.76 -10.17 17.48
N PRO A 79 17.87 -10.30 18.24
CA PRO A 79 17.92 -9.88 19.65
C PRO A 79 17.67 -8.37 19.81
N ASP A 80 18.20 -7.55 18.90
CA ASP A 80 18.20 -6.09 19.02
C ASP A 80 16.98 -5.40 18.39
N ARG A 81 15.97 -6.17 17.93
CA ARG A 81 14.83 -5.62 17.15
C ARG A 81 14.06 -4.51 17.88
N LEU A 82 13.91 -4.62 19.21
CA LEU A 82 13.16 -3.64 20.00
C LEU A 82 13.97 -2.37 20.18
N SER A 83 15.26 -2.48 20.51
CA SER A 83 16.15 -1.32 20.59
C SER A 83 16.30 -0.59 19.26
N TRP A 84 16.41 -1.33 18.16
CA TRP A 84 16.39 -0.74 16.83
C TRP A 84 15.05 -0.03 16.55
N LEU A 85 13.90 -0.67 16.77
CA LEU A 85 12.58 -0.04 16.59
C LEU A 85 12.40 1.20 17.48
N HIS A 86 12.87 1.16 18.72
CA HIS A 86 12.81 2.30 19.65
C HIS A 86 13.64 3.48 19.14
N SER A 87 14.82 3.23 18.59
CA SER A 87 15.68 4.29 18.04
C SER A 87 15.10 5.00 16.80
N ILE A 88 14.13 4.39 16.10
CA ILE A 88 13.53 4.92 14.87
C ILE A 88 12.05 5.29 15.01
N THR A 89 11.45 5.11 16.19
CA THR A 89 10.05 5.46 16.47
C THR A 89 9.96 6.37 17.69
N SER A 90 8.82 7.04 17.86
CA SER A 90 8.57 7.87 19.05
C SER A 90 7.96 7.10 20.22
N GLN A 91 7.56 5.85 20.01
CA GLN A 91 6.94 5.02 21.04
C GLN A 91 8.01 4.26 21.83
N ASP A 92 7.77 4.09 23.13
CA ASP A 92 8.61 3.25 23.97
C ASP A 92 8.27 1.78 23.76
N VAL A 93 8.94 1.17 22.77
CA VAL A 93 8.73 -0.23 22.38
C VAL A 93 9.71 -1.19 23.04
N GLU A 94 10.70 -0.70 23.78
CA GLU A 94 11.61 -1.55 24.56
C GLU A 94 10.92 -2.12 25.82
N HIS A 95 9.86 -1.46 26.29
CA HIS A 95 9.11 -1.83 27.51
C HIS A 95 7.72 -2.43 27.24
N LEU A 96 7.46 -2.94 26.03
CA LEU A 96 6.25 -3.71 25.71
C LEU A 96 6.23 -5.07 26.42
#